data_AF-A0A349SJS1-F1
#
_entry.id   AF-A0A349SJS1-F1
#
_cell.length_a   1.000
_cell.length_b   1.000
_cell.length_c   1.000
_cell.angle_alpha   90.00
_cell.angle_beta   90.00
_cell.angle_gamma   90.00
#
_symmetry.space_group_name_H-M   'P 1'
#
loop_
_entity.id
_entity.type
_entity.pdbx_description
1 polymer ?
#
loop_
_entity_poly.entity_id
_entity_poly.type
_entity_poly.pdbx_seq_one_letter_code
_entity_poly.pdbx_strand_id
1 'polypeptide(L)'
;MSQTVLGFDFGTRKIGVAVGQTQTATAQGIATLRYNQCKIPWKQIDELIHTWQPDMLVVGIAEPADGKETDFLKKTLAFSHQL
;
A
#
# COMPACT_ATOMS: atom_id res chain seq x y z
N MET A 1 17.34 -15.62 3.33
CA MET A 1 16.13 -15.55 4.19
C MET A 1 14.95 -15.26 3.29
N SER A 2 13.82 -15.95 3.48
CA SER A 2 12.58 -15.64 2.74
C SER A 2 11.94 -14.43 3.39
N GLN A 3 11.56 -13.43 2.59
CA GLN A 3 10.91 -12.22 3.08
C GLN A 3 9.48 -12.15 2.55
N THR A 4 8.57 -11.73 3.42
CA THR A 4 7.18 -11.41 3.09
C THR A 4 7.04 -9.90 2.98
N VAL A 5 6.43 -9.43 1.88
CA VAL A 5 6.27 -8.00 1.59
C VAL A 5 4.80 -7.70 1.41
N LEU A 6 4.29 -6.62 2.02
CA LEU A 6 2.97 -6.07 1.68
C LEU A 6 3.12 -4.88 0.74
N GLY A 7 2.47 -4.97 -0.42
CA GLY A 7 2.37 -3.90 -1.40
C GLY A 7 1.03 -3.18 -1.33
N PHE A 8 1.04 -1.85 -1.34
CA PHE A 8 -0.14 -0.99 -1.32
C PHE A 8 -0.21 -0.14 -2.60
N ASP A 9 -1.35 -0.24 -3.29
CA ASP A 9 -1.73 0.63 -4.40
C ASP A 9 -2.70 1.69 -3.87
N PHE A 10 -2.18 2.89 -3.59
CA PHE A 10 -2.95 3.99 -3.01
C PHE A 10 -3.85 4.64 -4.06
N GLY A 11 -5.15 4.67 -3.78
CA GLY A 11 -6.13 5.43 -4.56
C GLY A 11 -7.01 6.29 -3.66
N THR A 12 -7.69 7.27 -4.26
CA THR A 12 -8.56 8.23 -3.54
C THR A 12 -9.91 7.65 -3.09
N ARG A 13 -10.27 6.46 -3.59
CA ARG A 13 -11.54 5.76 -3.28
C ARG A 13 -11.34 4.40 -2.62
N LYS A 14 -10.21 3.77 -2.90
CA LYS A 14 -9.86 2.43 -2.43
C LYS A 14 -8.34 2.27 -2.47
N ILE A 15 -7.82 1.35 -1.67
CA ILE A 15 -6.42 0.94 -1.63
C ILE A 15 -6.37 -0.54 -2.01
N GLY A 16 -5.62 -0.88 -3.05
CA GLY A 16 -5.30 -2.28 -3.36
C GLY A 16 -4.20 -2.78 -2.43
N VAL A 17 -4.29 -4.02 -1.95
CA VAL A 17 -3.25 -4.63 -1.13
C VAL A 17 -2.86 -5.99 -1.72
N ALA A 18 -1.56 -6.22 -1.87
CA ALA A 18 -0.98 -7.48 -2.30
C ALA A 18 0.06 -7.97 -1.30
N VAL A 19 0.24 -9.28 -1.21
CA VAL A 19 1.38 -9.90 -0.50
C VAL A 19 2.33 -10.51 -1.53
N GLY A 20 3.64 -10.36 -1.31
CA GLY A 20 4.70 -10.95 -2.11
C GLY A 20 5.68 -11.75 -1.26
N GLN A 21 6.30 -12.76 -1.86
CA GLN A 21 7.32 -13.59 -1.23
C GLN A 21 8.58 -13.66 -2.08
N THR A 22 9.73 -13.33 -1.51
CA THR A 22 10.99 -13.27 -2.26
C THR A 22 11.51 -14.65 -2.67
N GLN A 23 11.20 -15.69 -1.91
CA GLN A 23 11.63 -17.07 -2.22
C GLN A 23 10.95 -17.63 -3.47
N THR A 24 9.66 -17.36 -3.65
CA THR A 24 8.88 -17.83 -4.82
C THR A 24 8.89 -16.83 -5.96
N ALA A 25 9.31 -15.58 -5.70
CA ALA A 25 9.22 -14.46 -6.63
C ALA A 25 7.79 -14.23 -7.17
N THR A 26 6.79 -14.48 -6.32
CA THR A 26 5.37 -14.30 -6.66
C THR A 26 4.71 -13.25 -5.77
N ALA A 27 3.62 -12.68 -6.27
CA ALA A 27 2.74 -11.80 -5.52
C ALA A 27 1.27 -12.12 -5.80
N GLN A 28 0.41 -11.88 -4.82
CA GLN A 28 -1.03 -12.10 -4.92
C GLN A 28 -1.78 -10.92 -4.30
N GLY A 29 -2.81 -10.43 -4.99
CA GLY A 29 -3.75 -9.46 -4.41
C GLY A 29 -4.57 -10.12 -3.30
N ILE A 30 -4.57 -9.53 -2.11
CA ILE A 30 -5.21 -10.09 -0.90
C ILE A 30 -6.39 -9.25 -0.40
N ALA A 31 -6.44 -7.96 -0.73
CA ALA A 31 -7.53 -7.09 -0.29
C ALA A 31 -7.73 -5.88 -1.21
N THR A 32 -8.92 -5.30 -1.12
CA THR A 32 -9.23 -3.97 -1.64
C THR A 32 -9.96 -3.20 -0.55
N LEU A 33 -9.26 -2.28 0.10
CA LEU A 33 -9.78 -1.51 1.23
C LEU A 33 -10.50 -0.28 0.70
N ARG A 34 -11.75 -0.06 1.12
CA ARG A 34 -12.54 1.11 0.68
C ARG A 34 -12.54 2.17 1.77
N TYR A 35 -12.49 3.42 1.35
CA TYR A 35 -12.56 4.55 2.26
C TYR A 35 -13.95 4.62 2.88
N ASN A 36 -14.02 4.93 4.17
CA ASN A 36 -15.28 5.24 4.84
C ASN A 36 -15.32 6.74 5.12
N GLN A 37 -16.33 7.46 4.60
CA GLN A 37 -16.46 8.91 4.76
C GLN A 37 -15.16 9.69 4.43
N CYS A 38 -14.50 9.32 3.33
CA CYS A 38 -13.21 9.90 2.90
C CYS A 38 -12.03 9.69 3.87
N LYS A 39 -12.13 8.78 4.84
CA LYS A 39 -11.03 8.40 5.73
C LYS A 39 -10.37 7.10 5.27
N ILE A 40 -9.04 7.06 5.42
CA ILE A 40 -8.23 5.87 5.15
C ILE A 40 -8.62 4.78 6.17
N PRO A 41 -8.84 3.53 5.73
CA PRO A 41 -9.28 2.44 6.60
C PRO A 41 -8.11 1.83 7.40
N TRP A 42 -7.47 2.63 8.26
CA TRP A 42 -6.28 2.25 9.04
C TRP A 42 -6.45 0.95 9.83
N LYS A 43 -7.59 0.76 10.49
CA LYS A 43 -7.88 -0.47 11.23
C LYS A 43 -7.73 -1.74 10.37
N GLN A 44 -8.17 -1.69 9.10
CA GLN A 44 -8.05 -2.84 8.19
C GLN A 44 -6.61 -3.03 7.71
N ILE A 45 -5.86 -1.94 7.56
CA ILE A 45 -4.43 -2.00 7.25
C ILE A 45 -3.67 -2.64 8.41
N ASP A 46 -3.93 -2.21 9.64
CA ASP A 46 -3.32 -2.76 10.86
C ASP A 46 -3.60 -4.26 11.00
N GLU A 47 -4.85 -4.68 10.76
CA GLU A 47 -5.23 -6.09 10.76
C GLU A 47 -4.44 -6.91 9.72
N LEU A 48 -4.22 -6.37 8.52
CA LEU A 48 -3.42 -7.03 7.49
C LEU A 48 -1.93 -7.09 7.87
N ILE A 49 -1.35 -6.00 8.37
CA ILE A 49 0.05 -5.98 8.82
C ILE A 49 0.25 -6.99 9.96
N HIS A 50 -0.67 -7.01 10.93
CA HIS A 50 -0.61 -7.96 12.03
C HIS A 50 -0.76 -9.41 11.57
N THR A 51 -1.63 -9.67 10.58
CA THR A 51 -1.86 -11.02 10.06
C THR A 51 -0.66 -11.54 9.27
N TRP A 52 -0.07 -10.69 8.41
CA TRP A 52 0.96 -11.13 7.48
C TRP A 52 2.38 -10.97 8.03
N GLN A 53 2.59 -10.19 9.09
CA GLN A 53 3.90 -9.92 9.70
C GLN A 53 4.99 -9.64 8.65
N PRO A 54 4.77 -8.69 7.72
CA PRO A 54 5.70 -8.48 6.61
C PRO A 54 7.04 -7.92 7.11
N ASP A 55 8.11 -8.33 6.44
CA ASP A 55 9.45 -7.75 6.64
C ASP A 55 9.56 -6.33 6.08
N MET A 56 8.75 -6.01 5.06
CA MET A 56 8.75 -4.72 4.38
C MET A 56 7.35 -4.33 3.88
N LEU A 57 7.09 -3.03 3.86
CA LEU A 57 5.94 -2.42 3.22
C LEU A 57 6.41 -1.66 1.97
N VAL A 58 5.65 -1.76 0.88
CA VAL A 58 5.93 -1.06 -0.38
C VAL A 58 4.69 -0.29 -0.81
N VAL A 59 4.84 1.00 -1.09
CA VAL A 59 3.76 1.84 -1.63
C VAL A 59 4.12 2.24 -3.07
N GLY A 60 3.20 1.98 -4.00
CA GLY A 60 3.36 2.44 -5.38
C GLY A 60 3.19 3.95 -5.48
N ILE A 61 4.17 4.63 -6.08
CA ILE A 61 4.12 6.08 -6.34
C ILE A 61 3.98 6.29 -7.86
N ALA A 62 2.97 7.06 -8.25
CA ALA A 62 2.80 7.51 -9.63
C ALA A 62 3.46 8.88 -9.78
N GLU A 63 4.68 8.91 -10.28
CA GLU A 63 5.38 10.16 -10.58
C GLU A 63 4.87 10.79 -11.88
N PRO A 64 4.55 12.10 -11.88
CA PRO A 64 4.18 12.82 -13.09
C PRO A 64 5.36 12.91 -14.07
N ALA A 65 5.09 12.75 -15.37
CA ALA A 65 6.12 12.72 -16.41
C ALA A 65 6.93 14.02 -16.53
N ASP A 66 6.35 15.16 -16.13
CA ASP A 66 7.03 16.47 -16.12
C ASP A 66 7.71 16.78 -14.77
N GLY A 67 7.73 15.82 -13.85
CA GLY A 67 8.34 15.92 -12.52
C GLY A 67 7.65 16.91 -11.57
N LYS A 68 6.52 17.51 -11.97
CA LYS A 68 5.80 18.45 -11.12
C LYS A 68 5.03 17.71 -10.05
N GLU A 69 5.09 18.24 -8.84
CA GLU A 69 4.33 17.69 -7.73
C GLU A 69 2.81 17.84 -7.95
N THR A 70 2.05 16.79 -7.69
CA THR A 70 0.58 16.79 -7.76
C THR A 70 -0.03 16.56 -6.38
N ASP A 71 -1.28 17.00 -6.18
CA ASP A 71 -2.01 16.71 -4.95
C ASP A 71 -2.17 15.21 -4.69
N PHE A 72 -2.24 14.42 -5.75
CA PHE A 72 -2.25 12.96 -5.65
C PHE A 72 -0.92 12.44 -5.10
N LEU A 73 0.20 12.87 -5.68
CA LEU A 73 1.54 12.51 -5.19
C LEU A 73 1.73 12.89 -3.72
N LYS A 74 1.35 14.12 -3.32
CA LYS A 74 1.39 14.57 -1.92
C LYS A 74 0.62 13.63 -0.98
N LYS A 75 -0.58 13.21 -1.38
CA LYS A 75 -1.42 12.30 -0.58
C LYS A 75 -0.82 10.89 -0.52
N THR A 76 -0.27 10.38 -1.61
CA THR A 76 0.41 9.08 -1.64
C THR A 76 1.64 9.06 -0.75
N LEU A 77 2.45 10.13 -0.77
CA LEU A 77 3.62 10.27 0.10
C LEU A 77 3.21 10.39 1.58
N ALA A 78 2.19 11.20 1.88
CA ALA A 78 1.66 11.31 3.23
C ALA A 78 1.15 9.97 3.77
N PHE A 79 0.46 9.19 2.93
CA PHE A 79 0.05 7.81 3.26
C PHE A 79 1.26 6.91 3.52
N SER A 80 2.30 6.97 2.68
CA SER A 80 3.52 6.18 2.86
C SER A 80 4.29 6.51 4.14
N HIS A 81 4.27 7.76 4.60
CA HIS A 81 4.91 8.16 5.85
C HIS A 81 4.09 7.81 7.11
N GLN A 82 2.82 7.46 6.94
CA GLN A 82 1.92 7.07 8.04
C GLN A 82 1.85 5.56 8.28
N LEU A 83 2.38 4.77 7.35
CA LEU A 83 2.59 3.32 7.49
C LEU A 83 3.84 3.02 8.33
#